data_AF-A0AAC9RJK6-F1
#
_entry.id   AF-A0AAC9RJK6-F1
#
_cell.length_a   1.000
_cell.length_b   1.000
_cell.length_c   1.000
_cell.angle_alpha   90.00
_cell.angle_beta   90.00
_cell.angle_gamma   90.00
#
_symmetry.space_group_name_H-M   'P 1'
#
loop_
_entity.id
_entity.type
_entity.pdbx_description
1 polymer ?
#
loop_
_entity_poly.entity_id
_entity_poly.type
_entity_poly.pdbx_seq_one_letter_code
_entity_poly.pdbx_strand_id
1 'polypeptide(L)'
;MLEGIKNKEAQYVLVEYKDRLARFGYTYLEKYIKDHGGEIIILDQQDDKDENQELVEDLIAITTSFSARIYGKRGGKKVAKRVENILKEEKA
;
A
#
# COMPACT_ATOMS: atom_id res chain seq x y z
N MET A 1 -12.22 -4.58 -8.41
CA MET A 1 -12.82 -5.38 -7.31
C MET A 1 -13.76 -4.52 -6.45
N LEU A 2 -13.25 -3.56 -5.66
CA LEU A 2 -14.11 -2.75 -4.76
C LEU A 2 -15.25 -1.99 -5.46
N GLU A 3 -15.01 -1.38 -6.63
CA GLU A 3 -16.06 -0.75 -7.43
C GLU A 3 -17.12 -1.76 -7.91
N GLY A 4 -16.71 -2.99 -8.25
CA GLY A 4 -17.64 -4.06 -8.63
C GLY A 4 -18.53 -4.51 -7.46
N ILE A 5 -17.98 -4.57 -6.25
CA ILE A 5 -18.77 -4.79 -5.02
C ILE A 5 -19.74 -3.62 -4.78
N LYS A 6 -19.24 -2.39 -4.88
CA LYS A 6 -20.03 -1.17 -4.67
C LYS A 6 -21.20 -1.04 -5.66
N ASN A 7 -20.97 -1.37 -6.93
CA ASN A 7 -21.98 -1.35 -7.99
C ASN A 7 -22.85 -2.62 -8.01
N LYS A 8 -22.63 -3.55 -7.06
CA LYS A 8 -23.34 -4.84 -6.95
C LYS A 8 -23.22 -5.74 -8.17
N GLU A 9 -22.12 -5.59 -8.91
CA GLU A 9 -21.76 -6.44 -10.05
C GLU A 9 -21.07 -7.73 -9.59
N ALA A 10 -20.54 -7.74 -8.37
CA ALA A 10 -19.98 -8.90 -7.71
C ALA A 10 -20.46 -8.97 -6.25
N GLN A 11 -20.65 -10.19 -5.76
CA GLN A 11 -21.09 -10.45 -4.38
C GLN A 11 -20.00 -11.14 -3.54
N TYR A 12 -19.10 -11.89 -4.18
CA TYR A 12 -18.09 -12.67 -3.48
C TYR A 12 -16.68 -12.27 -3.93
N VAL A 13 -15.79 -12.12 -2.97
CA VAL A 13 -14.35 -11.95 -3.19
C VAL A 13 -13.68 -13.23 -2.72
N LEU A 14 -13.30 -14.09 -3.66
CA LEU A 14 -12.50 -15.29 -3.37
C LEU A 14 -11.04 -14.89 -3.22
N VAL A 15 -10.43 -15.28 -2.11
CA VAL A 15 -9.00 -15.15 -1.87
C VAL A 15 -8.45 -16.45 -1.35
N GLU A 16 -7.20 -16.73 -1.70
CA GLU A 16 -6.52 -17.93 -1.22
C GLU A 16 -6.33 -17.86 0.30
N TYR A 17 -5.76 -16.77 0.83
CA TYR A 17 -5.57 -16.46 2.26
C TYR A 17 -5.74 -14.96 2.51
N LYS A 18 -5.92 -14.57 3.79
CA LYS A 18 -6.16 -13.16 4.19
C LYS A 18 -5.10 -12.20 3.66
N ASP A 19 -3.84 -12.63 3.69
CA ASP A 19 -2.71 -11.79 3.34
C ASP A 19 -2.61 -11.48 1.84
N ARG A 20 -3.19 -12.34 0.97
CA ARG A 20 -3.36 -12.03 -0.46
C ARG A 20 -4.32 -10.88 -0.72
N LEU A 21 -5.28 -10.67 0.17
CA LEU A 21 -6.19 -9.54 0.04
C LEU A 21 -5.50 -8.26 0.48
N ALA A 22 -4.89 -8.29 1.67
CA ALA A 22 -4.19 -7.15 2.24
C ALA A 22 -3.33 -7.53 3.45
N ARG A 23 -2.06 -7.10 3.42
CA ARG A 23 -1.12 -7.12 4.55
C ARG A 23 -1.54 -6.24 5.72
N PHE A 24 -2.15 -5.09 5.42
CA PHE A 24 -2.69 -4.16 6.40
C PHE A 24 -4.08 -3.70 5.99
N GLY A 25 -4.94 -3.44 6.97
CA GLY A 25 -6.28 -2.93 6.69
C GLY A 25 -7.24 -3.98 6.14
N TYR A 26 -6.93 -5.28 6.28
CA TYR A 26 -7.87 -6.37 5.95
C TYR A 26 -9.24 -6.13 6.59
N THR A 27 -9.29 -5.81 7.89
CA THR A 27 -10.55 -5.54 8.61
C THR A 27 -11.32 -4.36 8.03
N TYR A 28 -10.61 -3.35 7.51
CA TYR A 28 -11.25 -2.22 6.84
C TYR A 28 -11.90 -2.65 5.52
N LEU A 29 -11.18 -3.46 4.72
CA LEU A 29 -11.70 -3.98 3.46
C LEU A 29 -12.85 -4.96 3.68
N GLU A 30 -12.75 -5.85 4.66
CA GLU A 30 -13.81 -6.76 5.06
C GLU A 30 -15.07 -6.02 5.44
N LYS A 31 -14.94 -4.99 6.30
CA LYS A 31 -16.06 -4.13 6.67
C LYS A 31 -16.63 -3.41 5.46
N TYR A 32 -15.79 -2.80 4.62
CA TYR A 32 -16.24 -2.10 3.42
C TYR A 32 -17.02 -3.02 2.47
N ILE A 33 -16.50 -4.22 2.21
CA ILE A 33 -17.14 -5.20 1.33
C ILE A 33 -18.48 -5.64 1.92
N LYS A 34 -18.53 -5.92 3.22
CA LYS A 34 -19.75 -6.30 3.95
C LYS A 34 -20.80 -5.19 3.97
N ASP A 35 -20.40 -3.95 4.18
CA ASP A 35 -21.28 -2.77 4.18
C ASP A 35 -21.95 -2.56 2.81
N HIS A 36 -21.33 -3.06 1.72
CA HIS A 36 -21.88 -3.03 0.37
C HIS A 36 -22.58 -4.34 -0.04
N GLY A 37 -22.77 -5.28 0.91
CA GLY A 37 -23.48 -6.54 0.68
C GLY A 37 -22.64 -7.64 0.02
N GLY A 38 -21.32 -7.46 -0.06
CA GLY A 38 -20.39 -8.49 -0.50
C GLY A 38 -19.83 -9.32 0.66
N GLU A 39 -19.17 -10.43 0.34
CA GLU A 39 -18.54 -11.33 1.29
C GLU A 39 -17.16 -11.78 0.80
N ILE A 40 -16.21 -11.93 1.72
CA ILE A 40 -14.89 -12.48 1.41
C ILE A 40 -14.90 -13.97 1.76
N ILE A 41 -14.52 -14.82 0.80
CA ILE A 41 -14.37 -16.27 1.00
C ILE A 41 -12.89 -16.59 0.92
N ILE A 42 -12.36 -17.22 1.96
CA ILE A 42 -10.97 -17.66 2.05
C ILE A 42 -10.91 -19.15 1.70
N LEU A 43 -10.13 -19.51 0.68
CA LEU A 43 -10.11 -20.85 0.10
C LEU A 43 -9.16 -21.82 0.81
N ASP A 44 -8.03 -21.32 1.32
CA ASP A 44 -7.01 -22.14 1.95
C ASP A 44 -6.50 -21.51 3.25
N GLN A 45 -6.13 -22.36 4.20
CA GLN A 45 -5.47 -21.98 5.45
C GLN A 45 -4.02 -22.47 5.51
N GLN A 46 -3.45 -23.00 4.41
CA GLN A 46 -2.08 -23.50 4.39
C GLN A 46 -1.04 -22.45 3.94
N ASP A 47 -0.10 -22.22 4.86
CA ASP A 47 1.10 -21.37 4.78
C ASP A 47 2.24 -22.01 3.96
N ASP A 48 1.99 -22.44 2.72
CA ASP A 48 3.01 -23.16 1.92
C ASP A 48 3.96 -22.24 1.11
N LYS A 49 3.94 -20.92 1.38
CA LYS A 49 5.07 -20.03 1.10
C LYS A 49 5.72 -19.69 2.41
N ASP A 50 7.06 -19.62 2.44
CA ASP A 50 7.82 -19.21 3.62
C ASP A 50 7.32 -17.84 4.07
N GLU A 51 6.39 -17.82 5.03
CA GLU A 51 5.75 -16.61 5.55
C GLU A 51 6.82 -15.61 5.98
N ASN A 52 7.97 -16.10 6.45
CA ASN A 52 9.09 -15.26 6.83
C ASN A 52 9.66 -14.50 5.64
N GLN A 53 9.79 -15.13 4.47
CA GLN A 53 10.25 -14.45 3.26
C GLN A 53 9.26 -13.36 2.86
N GLU A 54 7.96 -13.67 2.86
CA GLU A 54 6.91 -12.72 2.55
C GLU A 54 6.94 -11.53 3.55
N LEU A 55 7.06 -11.78 4.85
CA LEU A 55 7.18 -10.75 5.89
C LEU A 55 8.43 -9.87 5.71
N VAL A 56 9.57 -10.46 5.34
CA VAL A 56 10.81 -9.73 5.07
C VAL A 56 10.66 -8.81 3.86
N GLU A 57 10.04 -9.27 2.78
CA GLU A 57 9.81 -8.47 1.57
C GLU A 57 8.95 -7.23 1.88
N ASP A 58 7.91 -7.37 2.69
CA ASP A 58 7.08 -6.24 3.10
C ASP A 58 7.81 -5.28 4.03
N LEU A 59 8.59 -5.79 4.98
CA LEU A 59 9.39 -4.93 5.84
C LEU A 59 10.35 -4.07 5.01
N ILE A 60 10.97 -4.67 3.99
CA ILE A 60 11.82 -3.95 3.03
C ILE A 60 11.00 -2.91 2.28
N ALA A 61 9.81 -3.25 1.76
CA ALA A 61 8.96 -2.32 1.02
C ALA A 61 8.52 -1.12 1.87
N ILE A 62 8.07 -1.37 3.11
CA ILE A 62 7.69 -0.34 4.08
C ILE A 62 8.90 0.54 4.39
N THR A 63 10.01 -0.06 4.81
CA THR A 63 11.23 0.68 5.19
C THR A 63 11.75 1.52 4.03
N THR A 64 11.68 1.01 2.81
CA THR A 64 12.08 1.72 1.59
C THR A 64 11.17 2.91 1.33
N SER A 65 9.85 2.74 1.42
CA SER A 65 8.88 3.83 1.25
C SER A 65 9.08 4.95 2.28
N PHE A 66 9.24 4.58 3.56
CA PHE A 66 9.52 5.55 4.63
C PHE A 66 10.88 6.23 4.44
N SER A 67 11.91 5.48 4.07
CA SER A 67 13.25 6.02 3.78
C SER A 67 13.22 6.99 2.61
N ALA A 68 12.54 6.65 1.52
CA ALA A 68 12.35 7.54 0.38
C ALA A 68 11.64 8.83 0.80
N ARG A 69 10.65 8.77 1.71
CA ARG A 69 9.96 9.97 2.21
C ARG A 69 10.83 10.80 3.14
N ILE A 70 11.62 10.17 4.02
CA ILE A 70 12.51 10.86 4.98
C ILE A 70 13.70 11.49 4.24
N TYR A 71 14.39 10.72 3.42
CA TYR A 71 15.61 11.14 2.72
C TYR A 71 15.29 11.88 1.43
N GLY A 72 14.21 11.55 0.72
CA GLY A 72 13.74 12.31 -0.43
C GLY A 72 13.28 13.73 -0.06
N LYS A 73 12.69 13.93 1.13
CA LYS A 73 12.44 15.29 1.67
C LYS A 73 13.72 16.06 1.94
N ARG A 74 14.81 15.40 2.34
CA ARG A 74 16.13 16.04 2.54
C ARG A 74 16.79 16.40 1.20
N GLY A 75 16.70 15.51 0.20
CA GLY A 75 17.15 15.78 -1.16
C GLY A 75 16.39 16.94 -1.81
N GLY A 76 15.05 16.90 -1.76
CA GLY A 76 14.19 17.96 -2.30
C GLY A 76 14.43 19.32 -1.65
N LYS A 77 14.63 19.38 -0.33
CA LYS A 77 15.01 20.63 0.37
C LYS A 77 16.36 21.18 -0.07
N LYS A 78 17.36 20.31 -0.31
CA LYS A 78 18.67 20.75 -0.82
C LYS A 78 18.58 21.28 -2.24
N VAL A 79 17.82 20.62 -3.11
CA VAL A 79 17.61 21.05 -4.50
C VAL A 79 16.84 22.38 -4.53
N ALA A 80 15.74 22.51 -3.80
CA ALA A 80 14.97 23.74 -3.70
C ALA A 80 15.83 24.94 -3.25
N LYS A 81 16.65 24.74 -2.20
CA LYS A 81 17.56 25.78 -1.69
C LYS A 81 18.66 26.15 -2.69
N ARG A 82 19.14 25.19 -3.49
CA ARG A 82 20.14 25.42 -4.54
C ARG A 82 19.54 26.21 -5.71
N VAL A 83 18.31 25.88 -6.10
CA VAL A 83 17.57 26.62 -7.14
C VAL A 83 17.27 28.05 -6.69
N GLU A 84 16.83 28.26 -5.44
CA GLU A 84 16.63 29.61 -4.89
C GLU A 84 17.89 30.47 -4.90
N ASN A 85 19.06 29.88 -4.63
CA ASN A 85 20.33 30.61 -4.66
C ASN A 85 20.72 31.00 -6.10
N ILE A 86 20.58 30.09 -7.07
CA ILE A 86 20.85 30.38 -8.48
C ILE A 86 19.95 31.51 -9.00
N LEU A 87 18.65 31.48 -8.67
CA LEU A 87 17.70 32.52 -9.07
C LEU A 87 17.95 33.88 -8.40
N LYS A 88 18.66 33.92 -7.27
CA LYS A 88 19.09 35.17 -6.61
C LYS A 88 20.37 35.72 -7.24
N GLU A 89 21.29 34.85 -7.65
CA GLU A 89 22.51 35.22 -8.35
C GLU A 89 22.24 35.76 -9.76
N GLU A 90 21.22 35.24 -10.46
CA GLU A 90 20.81 35.77 -11.78
C GLU A 90 20.06 37.11 -11.73
N LYS A 91 19.62 37.55 -10.53
CA LYS A 91 18.88 38.81 -10.32
C LYS A 91 19.74 39.93 -9.71
N ALA A 92 21.02 39.67 -9.46
CA ALA A 92 22.02 40.64 -8.99
C ALA A 92 22.91 41.09 -10.15
#